data_AF-A0A968E357-F1
#
_entry.id   AF-A0A968E357-F1
#
_cell.length_a   1.000
_cell.length_b   1.000
_cell.length_c   1.000
_cell.angle_alpha   90.00
_cell.angle_beta   90.00
_cell.angle_gamma   90.00
#
_symmetry.space_group_name_H-M   'P 1'
#
loop_
_entity.id
_entity.type
_entity.pdbx_description
1 polymer ?
#
loop_
_entity_poly.entity_id
_entity_poly.type
_entity_poly.pdbx_seq_one_letter_code
_entity_poly.pdbx_strand_id
1 'polypeptide(L)'
;MHSYTVLEENVKLLSYEPHLHAPGVRMCLEAIWGGQIETLNCVGYDHNWVRGYTYTDDAAPLLPKGTILHLIGYNDNSVANRNVPDPRNWQGSGNRSVP
;
A
#
# COMPACT_ATOMS: atom_id res chain seq x y z
N MET A 1 -2.35 -8.77 0.81
CA MET A 1 -2.65 -8.44 -0.61
C MET A 1 -1.36 -7.96 -1.25
N HIS A 2 -1.09 -8.39 -2.48
CA HIS A 2 0.10 -7.97 -3.24
C HIS A 2 -0.34 -7.46 -4.61
N SER A 3 0.23 -6.35 -5.05
CA SER A 3 0.04 -5.79 -6.38
C SER A 3 1.39 -5.36 -6.94
N TYR A 4 1.59 -5.56 -8.25
CA TYR A 4 2.84 -5.25 -8.93
C TYR A 4 2.59 -4.41 -10.16
N THR A 5 3.46 -3.45 -10.42
CA THR A 5 3.50 -2.75 -11.70
C THR A 5 4.95 -2.50 -12.11
N VAL A 6 5.21 -2.49 -13.42
CA VAL A 6 6.53 -2.20 -13.99
C VAL A 6 6.52 -0.77 -14.51
N LEU A 7 7.54 0.01 -14.16
CA LEU A 7 7.67 1.38 -14.66
C LEU A 7 8.13 1.38 -16.12
N GLU A 8 7.32 1.94 -17.01
CA GLU A 8 7.62 2.04 -18.45
C GLU A 8 8.61 3.17 -18.79
N GLU A 9 8.79 4.10 -17.86
CA GLU A 9 9.66 5.27 -17.95
C GLU A 9 10.36 5.54 -16.60
N ASN A 10 11.32 6.46 -16.59
CA ASN A 10 11.93 6.92 -15.33
C ASN A 10 10.91 7.78 -14.58
N VAL A 11 10.69 7.49 -13.30
CA VAL A 11 9.65 8.15 -12.49
C VAL A 11 10.26 8.76 -11.24
N LYS A 12 9.82 9.98 -10.90
CA LYS A 12 10.02 10.58 -9.58
C LYS A 12 8.74 10.38 -8.76
N LEU A 13 8.84 9.72 -7.60
CA LEU A 13 7.68 9.54 -6.73
C LEU A 13 7.52 10.76 -5.81
N LEU A 14 6.44 11.52 -5.99
CA LEU A 14 6.20 12.79 -5.28
C LEU A 14 5.36 12.64 -4.03
N SER A 15 4.44 11.67 -4.03
CA SER A 15 3.56 11.42 -2.90
C SER A 15 3.14 9.97 -2.82
N TYR A 16 2.79 9.54 -1.62
CA TYR A 16 2.26 8.23 -1.33
C TYR A 16 0.99 8.36 -0.48
N GLU A 17 -0.10 7.75 -0.94
CA GLU A 17 -1.35 7.67 -0.18
C GLU A 17 -1.73 6.19 -0.06
N PRO A 18 -1.66 5.59 1.14
CA PRO A 18 -2.11 4.24 1.36
C PRO A 18 -3.64 4.19 1.25
N HIS A 19 -4.17 3.23 0.49
CA HIS A 19 -5.61 3.03 0.40
C HIS A 19 -5.95 1.55 0.54
N LEU A 20 -6.71 1.21 1.58
CA LEU A 20 -7.20 -0.13 1.86
C LEU A 20 -8.68 -0.06 2.26
N HIS A 21 -9.38 -1.18 2.14
CA HIS A 21 -10.75 -1.29 2.66
C HIS A 21 -10.71 -1.49 4.20
N ALA A 22 -11.89 -1.58 4.82
CA ALA A 22 -12.08 -1.66 6.27
C ALA A 22 -11.13 -2.59 7.07
N PRO A 23 -10.75 -3.82 6.61
CA PRO A 23 -9.83 -4.67 7.36
C PRO A 23 -8.36 -4.23 7.25
N GLY A 24 -8.02 -3.25 6.40
CA GLY A 24 -6.66 -2.78 6.20
C GLY A 24 -6.08 -2.15 7.47
N VAL A 25 -4.82 -2.48 7.77
CA VAL A 25 -4.11 -1.95 8.96
C VAL A 25 -2.74 -1.35 8.63
N ARG A 26 -2.17 -1.70 7.48
CA ARG A 26 -0.88 -1.20 7.03
C ARG A 26 -0.75 -1.39 5.53
N MET A 27 -0.13 -0.43 4.85
CA MET A 27 0.24 -0.56 3.45
C MET A 27 1.72 -0.18 3.28
N CYS A 28 2.44 -0.96 2.47
CA CYS A 28 3.85 -0.74 2.18
C CYS A 28 4.09 -0.74 0.67
N LEU A 29 5.03 0.07 0.22
CA LEU A 29 5.48 0.18 -1.17
C LEU A 29 6.96 -0.16 -1.21
N GLU A 30 7.30 -1.13 -2.06
CA GLU A 30 8.68 -1.53 -2.36
C GLU A 30 9.00 -1.22 -3.81
N ALA A 31 10.27 -0.90 -4.08
CA ALA A 31 10.85 -0.80 -5.40
C ALA A 31 11.87 -1.92 -5.59
N ILE A 32 11.72 -2.68 -6.66
CA ILE A 32 12.60 -3.79 -7.01
C ILE A 32 13.31 -3.45 -8.31
N TRP A 33 14.62 -3.28 -8.25
CA TRP A 33 15.45 -2.91 -9.40
C TRP A 33 16.90 -3.33 -9.14
N GLY A 34 17.69 -3.56 -10.19
CA GLY A 34 19.14 -3.85 -10.03
C GLY A 34 19.49 -5.06 -9.15
N GLY A 35 18.56 -5.99 -8.94
CA GLY A 35 18.74 -7.16 -8.06
C GLY A 35 18.50 -6.90 -6.56
N GLN A 36 18.02 -5.71 -6.18
CA GLN A 36 17.69 -5.36 -4.79
C GLN A 36 16.20 -5.03 -4.64
N ILE A 37 15.73 -5.12 -3.39
CA ILE A 37 14.38 -4.73 -2.96
C ILE A 37 14.54 -3.63 -1.93
N GLU A 38 13.94 -2.47 -2.19
CA GLU A 38 13.99 -1.31 -1.30
C GLU A 38 12.57 -0.94 -0.86
N THR A 39 12.33 -0.89 0.45
CA THR A 39 11.06 -0.41 1.00
C THR A 39 11.04 1.12 1.00
N LEU A 40 10.21 1.71 0.14
CA LEU A 40 10.05 3.17 0.02
C LEU A 40 9.10 3.74 1.07
N ASN A 41 7.99 3.05 1.34
CA ASN A 41 7.02 3.44 2.35
C ASN A 41 6.51 2.21 3.09
N CYS A 42 6.21 2.36 4.38
CA CYS A 42 5.48 1.37 5.13
C CYS A 42 4.77 2.05 6.29
N VAL A 43 3.48 2.30 6.15
CA VAL A 43 2.72 3.16 7.05
C VAL A 43 1.50 2.42 7.60
N GLY A 44 1.20 2.66 8.88
CA GLY A 44 -0.06 2.26 9.48
C GLY A 44 -1.23 2.91 8.75
N TYR A 45 -2.34 2.17 8.66
CA TYR A 45 -3.55 2.59 7.97
C TYR A 45 -4.75 2.51 8.93
N ASP A 46 -5.52 3.58 8.97
CA ASP A 46 -6.84 3.62 9.62
C ASP A 46 -7.85 3.95 8.53
N HIS A 47 -8.81 3.06 8.30
CA HIS A 47 -9.82 3.25 7.26
C HIS A 47 -10.66 4.53 7.45
N ASN A 48 -10.78 5.02 8.68
CA ASN A 48 -11.50 6.25 9.00
C ASN A 48 -10.66 7.52 8.74
N TRP A 49 -9.33 7.38 8.59
CA TRP A 49 -8.42 8.49 8.39
C TRP A 49 -7.32 8.11 7.39
N VAL A 50 -7.56 8.40 6.12
CA VAL A 50 -6.57 8.25 5.04
C VAL A 50 -5.64 9.47 5.02
N ARG A 51 -4.33 9.24 4.92
CA ARG A 51 -3.30 10.31 4.87
C ARG A 51 -2.47 10.23 3.61
N GLY A 52 -2.38 11.34 2.88
CA GLY A 52 -1.33 11.52 1.87
C GLY A 52 0.00 11.93 2.53
N TYR A 53 1.09 11.34 2.08
CA TYR A 53 2.46 11.68 2.45
C TYR A 53 3.15 12.26 1.23
N THR A 54 3.44 13.56 1.25
CA THR A 54 4.24 14.22 0.22
C THR A 54 5.70 14.16 0.62
N TYR A 55 6.57 13.74 -0.30
CA TYR A 55 8.01 13.74 -0.06
C TYR A 55 8.57 15.16 -0.11
N THR A 56 9.61 15.42 0.67
CA THR A 56 10.47 16.58 0.46
C THR A 56 11.30 16.39 -0.81
N ASP A 57 11.79 17.47 -1.41
CA ASP A 57 12.48 17.42 -2.69
C ASP A 57 13.73 16.51 -2.69
N ASP A 58 14.40 16.43 -1.54
CA ASP A 58 15.62 15.64 -1.28
C ASP A 58 15.34 14.20 -0.85
N ALA A 59 14.10 13.87 -0.47
CA ALA A 59 13.70 12.52 -0.06
C ALA A 59 12.84 11.79 -1.11
N ALA A 60 12.39 12.50 -2.16
CA ALA A 60 11.55 11.94 -3.22
C ALA A 60 12.32 10.90 -4.07
N PRO A 61 11.90 9.61 -4.06
CA PRO A 61 12.61 8.56 -4.79
C PRO A 61 12.64 8.80 -6.31
N LEU A 62 13.81 8.60 -6.91
CA LEU A 62 14.01 8.56 -8.36
C LEU A 62 14.18 7.10 -8.79
N LEU A 63 13.21 6.60 -9.55
CA LEU A 63 13.13 5.20 -9.92
C LEU A 63 13.40 5.04 -11.41
N PRO A 64 14.38 4.22 -11.81
CA PRO A 64 14.68 4.00 -13.21
C PRO A 64 13.56 3.21 -13.90
N LYS A 65 13.44 3.38 -15.22
CA LYS A 65 12.63 2.52 -16.08
C LYS A 65 12.91 1.03 -15.81
N GLY A 66 11.87 0.22 -15.76
CA GLY A 66 11.95 -1.21 -15.50
C GLY A 66 11.96 -1.59 -14.01
N THR A 67 11.96 -0.60 -13.10
CA THR A 67 11.70 -0.87 -11.67
C THR A 67 10.32 -1.51 -11.52
N ILE A 68 10.25 -2.57 -10.72
CA ILE A 68 8.98 -3.17 -10.33
C ILE A 68 8.55 -2.52 -9.02
N LEU A 69 7.43 -1.82 -9.03
CA LEU A 69 6.76 -1.40 -7.80
C LEU A 69 5.96 -2.56 -7.24
N HIS A 70 6.14 -2.84 -5.96
CA HIS A 70 5.44 -3.88 -5.24
C HIS A 70 4.67 -3.26 -4.07
N LEU A 71 3.35 -3.28 -4.15
CA LEU A 71 2.45 -2.80 -3.12
C LEU A 71 1.98 -3.97 -2.25
N ILE A 72 2.12 -3.83 -0.93
CA ILE A 72 1.74 -4.81 0.06
C ILE A 72 0.67 -4.21 0.97
N GLY A 73 -0.53 -4.80 0.94
CA GLY A 73 -1.61 -4.49 1.88
C GLY A 73 -1.71 -5.55 2.98
N TYR A 74 -1.67 -5.12 4.23
CA TYR A 74 -1.88 -5.96 5.41
C TYR A 74 -3.29 -5.75 5.95
N ASN A 75 -3.97 -6.87 6.22
CA ASN A 75 -5.35 -6.87 6.70
C ASN A 75 -5.43 -7.59 8.05
N ASP A 76 -6.28 -7.12 8.94
CA ASP A 76 -6.67 -7.78 10.19
C ASP A 76 -8.17 -8.08 10.18
N ASN A 77 -8.52 -9.36 10.13
CA ASN A 77 -9.91 -9.85 10.16
C ASN A 77 -10.29 -10.41 11.55
N SER A 78 -9.51 -10.12 12.59
CA SER A 78 -9.82 -10.56 13.96
C SER A 78 -11.07 -9.88 14.51
N VAL A 79 -11.71 -10.52 15.50
CA VAL A 79 -12.86 -9.95 16.24
C VAL A 79 -12.53 -8.65 16.98
N ALA A 80 -11.24 -8.36 17.19
CA ALA A 80 -10.77 -7.15 17.84
C ALA A 80 -10.76 -5.93 16.90
N ASN A 81 -10.73 -6.15 15.58
CA ASN A 81 -10.78 -5.07 14.61
C ASN A 81 -12.21 -4.52 14.50
N ARG A 82 -12.48 -3.41 15.20
CA ARG A 82 -13.78 -2.73 15.22
C ARG A 82 -14.24 -2.22 13.85
N ASN A 83 -13.34 -2.12 12.87
CA ASN A 83 -13.69 -1.73 11.50
C ASN A 83 -14.35 -2.88 10.72
N VAL A 84 -14.30 -4.11 11.23
CA VAL A 84 -14.90 -5.29 10.59
C VAL A 84 -16.24 -5.64 11.26
N PRO A 85 -17.39 -5.43 10.60
CA PRO A 85 -18.71 -5.64 11.20
C PRO A 85 -19.03 -7.11 11.50
N ASP A 86 -18.67 -8.02 10.58
CA ASP A 86 -18.75 -9.47 10.79
C ASP A 86 -17.43 -10.15 10.40
N PRO A 87 -16.57 -10.48 11.39
CA PRO A 87 -15.26 -11.11 11.14
C PRO A 87 -15.36 -12.56 10.63
N ARG A 88 -16.55 -13.16 10.63
CA ARG A 88 -16.78 -14.52 10.08
C ARG A 88 -17.03 -14.49 8.58
N ASN A 89 -17.31 -13.31 8.02
CA ASN A 89 -17.50 -13.17 6.59
C ASN A 89 -16.14 -13.00 5.91
N TRP A 90 -15.89 -13.76 4.85
CA TRP A 90 -14.61 -13.69 4.15
C TRP A 90 -14.49 -12.34 3.43
N GLN A 91 -13.59 -11.50 3.91
CA GLN A 91 -13.22 -10.23 3.26
C GLN A 91 -11.88 -10.40 2.53
N GLY A 92 -11.95 -10.57 1.21
CA GLY A 92 -10.80 -10.67 0.32
C GLY A 92 -10.49 -9.35 -0.40
N SER A 93 -9.44 -9.37 -1.23
CA SER A 93 -9.12 -8.27 -2.15
C SER A 93 -10.18 -8.17 -3.25
N GLY A 94 -10.93 -7.07 -3.30
CA GLY A 94 -11.91 -6.80 -4.36
C GLY A 94 -12.61 -5.46 -4.17
N ASN A 95 -13.29 -4.97 -5.21
CA ASN A 95 -13.96 -3.66 -5.21
C ASN A 95 -15.23 -3.60 -4.35
N ARG A 96 -15.57 -4.68 -3.64
CA ARG A 96 -16.81 -4.81 -2.88
C ARG A 96 -16.49 -4.77 -1.40
N SER A 97 -16.94 -3.72 -0.73
CA SER A 97 -17.08 -3.73 0.73
C SER A 97 -18.19 -4.72 1.09
N VAL A 98 -17.90 -5.67 1.97
CA VAL A 98 -18.94 -6.53 2.54
C VAL A 98 -19.42 -5.85 3.83
N PRO A 99 -20.65 -5.31 3.86
CA PRO A 99 -21.19 -4.61 5.03
C PRO A 99 -21.43 -5.56 6.21
#